data_AF-A0A2T0JI98-F1
#
_entry.id   AF-A0A2T0JI98-F1
#
_cell.length_a   1.000
_cell.length_b   1.000
_cell.length_c   1.000
_cell.angle_alpha   90.00
_cell.angle_beta   90.00
_cell.angle_gamma   90.00
#
_symmetry.space_group_name_H-M   'P 1'
#
loop_
_entity.id
_entity.type
_entity.pdbx_description
1 polymer ?
#
loop_
_entity_poly.entity_id
_entity_poly.type
_entity_poly.pdbx_seq_one_letter_code
_entity_poly.pdbx_strand_id
1 'polypeptide(L)'
;MAETIYLQTAGGPVAHDLPLHWAIQEQLSKGYITRVNEDGTPWAEPAPVPEADPNEVPTGTVSAVLDWVGEDRERAARALEAENAAEKPRTTLVAALTALASEPDPDE
;
A
#
# COMPACT_ATOMS: atom_id res chain seq x y z
N MET A 1 -19.95 -8.45 14.49
CA MET A 1 -19.67 -7.04 14.84
C MET A 1 -20.53 -6.21 13.91
N ALA A 2 -21.35 -5.29 14.41
CA ALA A 2 -22.08 -4.36 13.55
C ALA A 2 -21.07 -3.31 13.08
N GLU A 3 -21.01 -3.06 11.78
CA GLU A 3 -20.22 -1.96 11.21
C GLU A 3 -21.12 -0.73 11.18
N THR A 4 -20.69 0.36 11.81
CA THR A 4 -21.41 1.63 11.84
C THR A 4 -20.84 2.56 10.77
N ILE A 5 -21.70 3.14 9.93
CA ILE A 5 -21.34 4.11 8.89
C ILE A 5 -22.04 5.45 9.12
N TYR A 6 -21.47 6.55 8.62
CA TYR A 6 -22.09 7.87 8.71
C TYR A 6 -22.67 8.29 7.36
N LEU A 7 -23.90 8.75 7.36
CA LEU A 7 -24.62 9.21 6.17
C LEU A 7 -25.01 10.68 6.32
N GLN A 8 -24.68 11.49 5.33
CA GLN A 8 -25.07 12.89 5.26
C GLN A 8 -26.54 13.00 4.90
N THR A 9 -27.31 13.59 5.80
CA THR A 9 -28.74 13.91 5.62
C THR A 9 -28.95 15.43 5.67
N ALA A 10 -30.20 15.89 5.51
CA ALA A 10 -30.54 17.31 5.62
C ALA A 10 -30.20 17.93 7.00
N GLY A 11 -30.07 17.11 8.05
CA GLY A 11 -29.72 17.54 9.41
C GLY A 11 -28.24 17.40 9.77
N GLY A 12 -27.39 16.93 8.86
CA GLY A 12 -25.99 16.59 9.15
C GLY A 12 -25.67 15.10 8.99
N PRO A 13 -24.43 14.70 9.32
CA PRO A 13 -24.01 13.29 9.36
C PRO A 13 -24.73 12.54 10.49
N VAL A 14 -25.31 11.37 10.16
CA VAL A 14 -26.00 10.49 11.10
C VAL A 14 -25.38 9.09 11.05
N ALA A 15 -25.09 8.52 12.22
CA ALA A 15 -24.58 7.17 12.36
C ALA A 15 -25.67 6.12 12.11
N HIS A 16 -25.36 5.10 11.31
CA HIS A 16 -26.23 3.99 10.97
C HIS A 16 -25.49 2.66 11.03
N ASP A 17 -26.08 1.67 11.70
CA ASP A 17 -25.54 0.32 11.74
C ASP A 17 -25.88 -0.49 10.48
N LEU A 18 -24.92 -1.30 10.05
CA LEU A 18 -25.11 -2.27 8.97
C LEU A 18 -25.73 -3.58 9.50
N PRO A 19 -26.65 -4.20 8.72
CA PRO A 19 -27.11 -3.79 7.40
C PRO A 19 -28.07 -2.58 7.45
N LEU A 20 -27.91 -1.65 6.51
CA LEU A 20 -28.82 -0.52 6.39
C LEU A 20 -30.24 -1.02 6.16
N HIS A 21 -31.19 -0.36 6.81
CA HIS A 21 -32.61 -0.56 6.50
C HIS A 21 -32.88 -0.20 5.03
N TRP A 22 -33.76 -0.95 4.37
CA TRP A 22 -34.04 -0.81 2.92
C TRP A 22 -34.33 0.63 2.47
N ALA A 23 -35.08 1.38 3.28
CA ALA A 23 -35.42 2.78 2.99
C ALA A 23 -34.18 3.69 2.93
N ILE A 24 -33.18 3.44 3.78
CA ILE A 24 -31.94 4.22 3.82
C ILE A 24 -31.06 3.83 2.62
N GLN A 25 -30.99 2.52 2.35
CA GLN A 25 -30.30 1.99 1.17
C GLN A 25 -30.84 2.62 -0.13
N GLU A 26 -32.16 2.72 -0.26
CA GLU A 26 -32.80 3.35 -1.42
C GLU A 26 -32.46 4.84 -1.54
N GLN A 27 -32.46 5.59 -0.43
CA GLN A 27 -32.07 7.00 -0.44
C GLN A 27 -30.61 7.20 -0.83
N LEU A 28 -29.72 6.32 -0.37
CA LEU A 28 -28.30 6.32 -0.71
C LEU A 28 -28.11 6.04 -2.20
N SER A 29 -28.80 5.01 -2.73
CA SER A 29 -28.76 4.68 -4.17
C SER A 29 -29.36 5.77 -5.07
N LYS A 30 -30.38 6.50 -4.59
CA LYS A 30 -30.99 7.63 -5.30
C LYS A 30 -30.16 8.92 -5.17
N GLY A 31 -29.15 8.96 -4.31
CA GLY A 31 -28.29 10.14 -4.08
C GLY A 31 -28.92 11.22 -3.19
N TYR A 32 -30.00 10.92 -2.45
CA TYR A 32 -30.59 11.85 -1.48
C TYR A 32 -29.74 11.99 -0.22
N ILE A 33 -29.02 10.93 0.12
CA ILE A 33 -28.04 10.89 1.20
C ILE A 33 -26.73 10.36 0.61
N THR A 34 -25.61 10.76 1.19
CA THR A 34 -24.29 10.30 0.76
C THR A 34 -23.50 9.79 1.95
N ARG A 35 -22.59 8.84 1.71
CA ARG A 35 -21.70 8.37 2.76
C ARG A 35 -20.67 9.45 3.08
N VAL A 36 -20.47 9.69 4.36
CA VAL A 36 -19.52 10.66 4.90
C VAL A 36 -18.72 10.03 6.04
N ASN A 37 -17.66 10.71 6.43
CA ASN A 37 -16.97 10.42 7.69
C ASN A 37 -17.79 10.93 8.88
N GLU A 38 -17.38 10.59 10.10
CA GLU A 38 -17.97 11.13 11.34
C GLU A 38 -17.93 12.67 11.36
N ASP A 39 -16.87 13.27 10.80
CA ASP A 39 -16.68 14.71 10.69
C ASP A 39 -17.56 15.39 9.60
N GLY A 40 -18.38 14.62 8.87
CA GLY A 40 -19.24 15.12 7.79
C GLY A 40 -18.52 15.39 6.46
N THR A 41 -17.21 15.14 6.39
CA THR A 41 -16.47 15.19 5.13
C THR A 41 -16.89 14.04 4.21
N PRO A 42 -16.90 14.23 2.87
CA PRO A 42 -17.21 13.15 1.92
C PRO A 42 -16.40 11.90 2.21
N TRP A 43 -17.08 10.75 2.28
CA TRP A 43 -16.38 9.48 2.40
C TRP A 43 -15.65 9.21 1.09
N ALA A 44 -14.33 9.39 1.10
CA ALA A 44 -13.47 8.85 0.06
C ALA A 44 -13.21 7.40 0.43
N GLU A 45 -13.52 6.48 -0.47
CA GLU A 45 -12.97 5.14 -0.39
C GLU A 45 -11.45 5.29 -0.27
N PRO A 46 -10.78 4.66 0.72
CA PRO A 46 -9.33 4.73 0.78
C PRO A 46 -8.82 4.28 -0.57
N ALA A 47 -8.10 5.17 -1.27
CA ALA A 47 -7.56 4.84 -2.58
C ALA A 47 -6.84 3.50 -2.43
N PRO A 48 -7.05 2.54 -3.36
CA PRO A 48 -6.30 1.30 -3.32
C PRO A 48 -4.84 1.70 -3.19
N VAL A 49 -4.20 1.28 -2.09
CA VAL A 49 -2.74 1.41 -1.97
C VAL A 49 -2.20 0.80 -3.26
N PRO A 50 -1.42 1.54 -4.07
CA PRO A 50 -0.89 0.98 -5.30
C PRO A 50 -0.20 -0.31 -4.87
N GLU A 51 -0.65 -1.44 -5.42
CA GLU A 51 0.03 -2.72 -5.24
C GLU A 51 1.46 -2.45 -5.68
N ALA A 52 2.40 -2.47 -4.74
CA ALA A 52 3.80 -2.25 -5.05
C ALA A 52 4.16 -3.24 -6.15
N ASP A 53 4.55 -2.72 -7.32
CA ASP A 53 4.90 -3.55 -8.46
C ASP A 53 5.89 -4.61 -7.96
N PRO A 54 5.62 -5.91 -8.14
CA PRO A 54 6.50 -6.97 -7.63
C PRO A 54 7.91 -6.91 -8.25
N ASN A 55 8.06 -6.11 -9.31
CA ASN A 55 9.30 -5.82 -10.02
C ASN A 55 9.99 -4.52 -9.58
N GLU A 56 9.37 -3.72 -8.70
CA GLU A 56 9.96 -2.51 -8.15
C GLU A 56 10.86 -2.86 -6.96
N VAL A 57 12.04 -2.23 -6.89
CA VAL A 57 12.98 -2.45 -5.79
C VAL A 57 12.35 -1.91 -4.49
N PRO A 58 12.22 -2.72 -3.43
CA PRO A 58 11.65 -2.25 -2.18
C PRO A 58 12.44 -1.06 -1.60
N THR A 59 11.77 0.02 -1.22
CA THR A 59 12.41 1.21 -0.62
C THR A 59 12.62 1.10 0.90
N GLY A 60 12.40 -0.10 1.46
CA GLY A 60 12.39 -0.39 2.89
C GLY A 60 13.76 -0.57 3.54
N THR A 61 13.83 -1.50 4.50
CA THR A 61 15.08 -1.82 5.22
C THR A 61 16.02 -2.66 4.34
N VAL A 62 17.31 -2.65 4.69
CA VAL A 62 18.33 -3.50 4.03
C VAL A 62 17.88 -4.96 3.96
N SER A 63 17.33 -5.50 5.05
CA SER A 63 16.83 -6.88 5.10
C SER A 63 15.66 -7.12 4.14
N ALA A 64 14.73 -6.16 4.01
CA ALA A 64 13.61 -6.30 3.07
C ALA A 64 14.07 -6.30 1.60
N VAL A 65 15.10 -5.49 1.28
CA VAL A 65 15.71 -5.50 -0.07
C VAL A 65 16.43 -6.82 -0.33
N LEU A 66 17.24 -7.30 0.61
CA LEU A 66 17.97 -8.57 0.46
C LEU A 66 17.04 -9.78 0.39
N ASP A 67 15.94 -9.80 1.15
CA ASP A 67 14.92 -10.85 1.09
C ASP A 67 14.19 -10.87 -0.26
N TRP A 68 13.85 -9.69 -0.80
CA TRP A 68 13.25 -9.57 -2.14
C TRP A 68 14.21 -9.98 -3.27
N VAL A 69 15.50 -9.67 -3.13
CA VAL A 69 16.55 -10.10 -4.06
C VAL A 69 16.71 -11.62 -4.01
N GLY A 70 16.79 -12.21 -2.81
CA GLY A 70 17.08 -13.62 -2.64
C GLY A 70 18.39 -14.02 -3.33
N GLU A 71 18.31 -14.99 -4.23
CA GLU A 71 19.43 -15.51 -5.04
C GLU A 71 19.40 -14.99 -6.49
N ASP A 72 18.46 -14.09 -6.81
CA ASP A 72 18.25 -13.56 -8.16
C ASP A 72 19.24 -12.43 -8.46
N ARG A 73 20.21 -12.71 -9.33
CA ARG A 73 21.24 -11.74 -9.73
C ARG A 73 20.68 -10.55 -10.48
N GLU A 74 19.61 -10.72 -11.25
CA GLU A 74 18.97 -9.63 -11.98
C GLU A 74 18.32 -8.66 -10.97
N ARG A 75 17.67 -9.19 -9.94
CA ARG A 75 17.14 -8.38 -8.82
C ARG A 75 18.25 -7.69 -8.04
N ALA A 76 19.37 -8.38 -7.77
CA ALA A 76 20.53 -7.80 -7.10
C ALA A 76 21.08 -6.59 -7.88
N ALA A 77 21.22 -6.72 -9.21
CA ALA A 77 21.69 -5.65 -10.07
C ALA A 77 20.73 -4.45 -10.09
N ARG A 78 19.42 -4.70 -10.17
CA ARG A 78 18.40 -3.63 -10.14
C ARG A 78 18.37 -2.91 -8.79
N ALA A 79 18.44 -3.65 -7.69
CA ALA A 79 18.53 -3.07 -6.36
C ALA A 79 19.81 -2.25 -6.17
N LEU A 80 20.94 -2.73 -6.74
CA LEU A 80 22.22 -2.03 -6.68
C LEU A 80 22.18 -0.72 -7.46
N GLU A 81 21.58 -0.71 -8.66
CA GLU A 81 21.39 0.51 -9.45
C GLU A 81 20.50 1.51 -8.72
N ALA A 82 19.37 1.07 -8.17
CA ALA A 82 18.45 1.91 -7.42
C ALA A 82 19.11 2.52 -6.17
N GLU A 83 19.87 1.73 -5.41
CA GLU A 83 20.56 2.21 -4.20
C GLU A 83 21.73 3.15 -4.53
N ASN A 84 22.43 2.95 -5.65
CA ASN A 84 23.46 3.89 -6.11
C ASN A 84 22.87 5.20 -6.65
N ALA A 85 21.67 5.16 -7.22
CA ALA A 85 20.96 6.35 -7.69
C ALA A 85 20.32 7.16 -6.54
N ALA A 86 20.20 6.58 -5.34
CA ALA A 86 19.66 7.26 -4.17
C ALA A 86 20.58 8.41 -3.71
N GLU A 87 19.99 9.49 -3.18
CA GLU A 87 20.75 10.65 -2.68
C GLU A 87 21.72 10.27 -1.54
N LYS A 88 21.42 9.20 -0.80
CA LYS A 88 22.23 8.68 0.30
C LYS A 88 22.31 7.16 0.23
N PRO A 89 23.25 6.62 -0.58
CA PRO A 89 23.44 5.19 -0.72
C PRO A 89 23.85 4.56 0.62
N ARG A 90 23.17 3.51 1.01
CA ARG A 90 23.49 2.68 2.17
C ARG A 90 24.64 1.77 1.80
N THR A 91 25.85 2.16 2.17
CA THR A 91 27.09 1.44 1.84
C THR A 91 27.05 -0.04 2.20
N THR A 92 26.41 -0.41 3.32
CA THR A 92 26.22 -1.82 3.71
C THR A 92 25.34 -2.59 2.73
N LEU A 93 24.26 -1.98 2.23
CA LEU A 93 23.37 -2.62 1.25
C LEU A 93 24.05 -2.72 -0.12
N VAL A 94 24.73 -1.65 -0.55
CA VAL A 94 25.53 -1.65 -1.79
C VAL A 94 26.57 -2.77 -1.78
N ALA A 95 27.28 -2.97 -0.66
CA ALA A 95 28.27 -4.04 -0.54
C ALA A 95 27.64 -5.44 -0.65
N ALA A 96 26.51 -5.67 0.04
CA ALA A 96 25.81 -6.96 -0.01
C ALA A 96 25.25 -7.26 -1.41
N LEU A 97 24.64 -6.28 -2.07
CA LEU A 97 24.11 -6.42 -3.43
C LEU A 97 25.21 -6.64 -4.47
N THR A 98 26.38 -6.00 -4.28
CA THR A 98 27.54 -6.21 -5.15
C THR A 98 28.07 -7.64 -5.02
N ALA A 99 28.11 -8.20 -3.80
CA ALA A 99 28.51 -9.60 -3.59
C ALA A 99 27.53 -10.57 -4.29
N LEU A 100 26.22 -10.40 -4.07
CA LEU A 100 25.18 -11.22 -4.71
C LEU A 100 25.18 -11.13 -6.24
N ALA A 101 25.48 -9.95 -6.80
CA ALA A 101 25.60 -9.79 -8.24
C ALA A 101 26.91 -10.36 -8.81
N SER A 102 27.96 -10.52 -7.98
CA SER A 102 29.31 -10.90 -8.41
C SER A 102 29.70 -12.35 -8.10
N GLU A 103 29.06 -13.04 -7.16
CA GLU A 103 29.42 -14.41 -6.80
C GLU A 103 28.98 -15.42 -7.88
N PRO A 104 29.86 -16.32 -8.36
CA PRO A 104 29.44 -17.62 -8.86
C PRO A 104 29.00 -18.48 -7.66
N ASP A 105 27.86 -19.18 -7.78
CA ASP A 105 27.36 -20.14 -6.80
C ASP A 105 28.51 -20.94 -6.13
N PRO A 106 28.65 -20.91 -4.79
CA PRO A 106 29.62 -21.76 -4.11
C PRO A 106 29.16 -23.24 -3.98
N ASP A 107 28.07 -23.65 -4.64
CA ASP A 107 27.52 -25.02 -4.62
C ASP A 107 27.44 -25.65 -6.03
N GLU A 108 28.59 -25.84 -6.70
CA GLU A 108 28.76 -26.85 -7.79
C GLU A 108 29.89 -27.84 -7.47
#